data_AF-A0A932S1Y8-F1
#
_entry.id   AF-A0A932S1Y8-F1
#
_cell.length_a   1.000
_cell.length_b   1.000
_cell.length_c   1.000
_cell.angle_alpha   90.00
_cell.angle_beta   90.00
_cell.angle_gamma   90.00
#
_symmetry.space_group_name_H-M   'P 1'
#
loop_
_entity.id
_entity.type
_entity.pdbx_description
1 polymer ?
#
loop_
_entity_poly.entity_id
_entity_poly.type
_entity_poly.pdbx_seq_one_letter_code
_entity_poly.pdbx_strand_id
1 'polypeptide(L)'
;MIDTHITPRRIDFLRLLTRTGFASTRHLAESGLIKNATTYSQSAFYKPMLDQLLIGRMMILSPYGIGKRVMYYLTKKGAQFVADADGLNLDNLRYFALKGGIVNAASTGAEEGLIRADFPHKEAYVSTLIAFERYLENTEYQIAEYQHYYDRKVGSTSIEIDGRRFRPDGLIVVDPLVPSLPRYAFIVELHRHSDRKKILQQLKRHVDAFKQKGFADKFGQGKPHFVLSIYAAENVAAMKQVIDTLKQDPEIWPYVERFFMFAELDALRNNFYEACIYFGGSKKPLPLTNRKDYP
;
A
#
# COMPACT_ATOMS: atom_id res chain seq x y z
N MET A 1 17.47 32.02 0.49
CA MET A 1 17.52 31.44 1.84
C MET A 1 16.39 30.44 1.96
N ILE A 2 16.70 29.14 2.07
CA ILE A 2 15.69 28.10 2.31
C ILE A 2 15.34 28.17 3.79
N ASP A 3 14.07 28.46 4.07
CA ASP A 3 13.55 28.75 5.40
C ASP A 3 13.65 27.51 6.31
N THR A 4 14.26 27.70 7.48
CA THR A 4 14.70 26.72 8.49
C THR A 4 13.59 25.95 9.22
N HIS A 5 12.39 25.85 8.65
CA HIS A 5 11.20 25.31 9.32
C HIS A 5 10.81 23.88 8.91
N ILE A 6 11.59 23.19 8.09
CA ILE A 6 11.35 21.76 7.79
C ILE A 6 12.10 20.90 8.81
N THR A 7 11.35 20.29 9.73
CA THR A 7 11.91 19.40 10.78
C THR A 7 12.14 17.98 10.23
N PRO A 8 12.99 17.15 10.86
CA PRO A 8 13.20 15.75 10.42
C PRO A 8 11.89 14.98 10.22
N ARG A 9 10.94 15.12 11.15
CA ARG A 9 9.61 14.50 11.04
C ARG A 9 8.81 14.96 9.83
N ARG A 10 8.95 16.22 9.40
CA ARG A 10 8.32 16.72 8.17
C ARG A 10 9.00 16.14 6.95
N ILE A 11 10.33 15.99 6.96
CA ILE A 11 11.08 15.28 5.91
C ILE A 11 10.58 13.84 5.80
N ASP A 12 10.42 13.13 6.92
CA ASP A 12 9.91 11.76 6.93
C ASP A 12 8.49 11.65 6.38
N PHE A 13 7.65 12.66 6.60
CA PHE A 13 6.35 12.75 5.95
C PHE A 13 6.46 12.96 4.43
N LEU A 14 7.37 13.82 3.96
CA LEU A 14 7.61 13.97 2.53
C LEU A 14 8.13 12.66 1.91
N ARG A 15 9.03 11.96 2.60
CA ARG A 15 9.50 10.61 2.21
C ARG A 15 8.36 9.62 2.15
N LEU A 16 7.45 9.60 3.13
CA LEU A 16 6.24 8.78 3.08
C LEU A 16 5.45 9.04 1.79
N LEU A 17 5.25 10.30 1.42
CA LEU A 17 4.55 10.66 0.17
C LEU A 17 5.29 10.22 -1.10
N THR A 18 6.63 10.20 -1.11
CA THR A 18 7.39 9.64 -2.24
C THR A 18 7.16 8.14 -2.41
N ARG A 19 6.83 7.44 -1.30
CA ARG A 19 6.57 6.01 -1.31
C ARG A 19 5.13 5.69 -1.68
N THR A 20 4.17 6.34 -1.02
CA THR A 20 2.74 6.04 -1.16
C THR A 20 2.04 6.85 -2.25
N GLY A 21 2.71 7.87 -2.81
CA GLY A 21 2.11 8.89 -3.68
C GLY A 21 1.28 9.92 -2.91
N PHE A 22 0.41 9.49 -1.99
CA PHE A 22 -0.41 10.34 -1.15
C PHE A 22 -0.56 9.80 0.28
N ALA A 23 -0.97 10.65 1.21
CA ALA A 23 -1.27 10.23 2.58
C ALA A 23 -2.39 11.08 3.20
N SER A 24 -3.10 10.51 4.18
CA SER A 24 -4.04 11.25 5.04
C SER A 24 -3.46 11.41 6.45
N THR A 25 -4.07 12.25 7.30
CA THR A 25 -3.64 12.38 8.71
C THR A 25 -3.67 11.05 9.47
N ARG A 26 -4.53 10.10 9.06
CA ARG A 26 -4.52 8.74 9.62
C ARG A 26 -3.18 8.06 9.35
N HIS A 27 -2.67 8.12 8.13
CA HIS A 27 -1.41 7.49 7.74
C HIS A 27 -0.22 8.02 8.53
N LEU A 28 -0.20 9.31 8.90
CA LEU A 28 0.86 9.85 9.77
C LEU A 28 0.83 9.22 11.16
N ALA A 29 -0.36 8.93 11.69
CA ALA A 29 -0.49 8.26 12.98
C ALA A 29 -0.08 6.79 12.86
N GLU A 30 -0.53 6.12 11.79
CA GLU A 30 -0.18 4.73 11.51
C GLU A 30 1.33 4.53 11.30
N SER A 31 2.00 5.50 10.68
CA SER A 31 3.46 5.50 10.47
C SER A 31 4.24 5.98 11.69
N GLY A 32 3.60 6.28 12.82
CA GLY A 32 4.25 6.72 14.06
C GLY A 32 4.79 8.16 14.04
N LEU A 33 4.57 8.93 12.97
CA LEU A 33 5.03 10.34 12.89
C LEU A 33 4.27 11.23 13.88
N ILE A 34 3.03 10.88 14.20
CA ILE A 34 2.22 11.55 15.21
C ILE A 34 1.56 10.53 16.13
N LYS A 35 1.28 10.91 17.38
CA LYS A 35 0.67 10.00 18.36
C LYS A 35 -0.78 9.68 18.06
N ASN A 36 -1.56 10.66 17.62
CA ASN A 36 -2.99 10.48 17.35
C ASN A 36 -3.48 11.49 16.30
N ALA A 37 -4.19 11.00 15.29
CA ALA A 37 -4.75 11.83 14.23
C ALA A 37 -5.85 12.81 14.71
N THR A 38 -6.53 12.51 15.82
CA THR A 38 -7.69 13.31 16.31
C THR A 38 -7.28 14.50 17.18
N THR A 39 -6.19 14.39 17.93
CA THR A 39 -5.74 15.44 18.88
C THR A 39 -4.57 16.27 18.36
N TYR A 40 -4.03 15.92 17.19
CA TYR A 40 -2.86 16.58 16.64
C TYR A 40 -3.21 17.86 15.87
N SER A 41 -2.47 18.94 16.12
CA SER A 41 -2.60 20.19 15.38
C SER A 41 -2.14 20.01 13.94
N GLN A 42 -3.09 19.66 13.07
CA GLN A 42 -2.84 19.47 11.63
C GLN A 42 -2.29 20.75 10.99
N SER A 43 -2.82 21.91 11.40
CA SER A 43 -2.36 23.21 10.89
C SER A 43 -0.87 23.42 11.16
N ALA A 44 -0.40 23.23 12.40
CA ALA A 44 1.00 23.44 12.75
C ALA A 44 1.95 22.49 12.00
N PHE A 45 1.54 21.26 11.74
CA PHE A 45 2.38 20.29 11.04
C PHE A 45 2.49 20.58 9.54
N TYR A 46 1.34 20.73 8.85
CA TYR A 46 1.30 20.84 7.40
C TYR A 46 1.57 22.26 6.89
N LYS A 47 1.26 23.30 7.67
CA LYS A 47 1.33 24.70 7.21
C LYS A 47 2.69 25.08 6.60
N PRO A 48 3.85 24.78 7.24
CA PRO A 48 5.13 25.12 6.64
C PRO A 48 5.37 24.45 5.27
N MET A 49 4.95 23.19 5.12
CA MET A 49 5.10 22.48 3.84
C MET A 49 4.11 22.97 2.78
N LEU A 50 2.91 23.40 3.20
CA LEU A 50 1.90 23.99 2.31
C LEU A 50 2.31 25.39 1.84
N ASP A 51 2.76 26.26 2.75
CA ASP A 51 3.21 27.62 2.45
C ASP A 51 4.43 27.61 1.52
N GLN A 52 5.33 26.64 1.69
CA GLN A 52 6.48 26.45 0.80
C GLN A 52 6.14 25.69 -0.49
N LEU A 53 4.88 25.28 -0.69
CA LEU A 53 4.40 24.50 -1.83
C LEU A 53 5.11 23.15 -2.02
N LEU A 54 5.64 22.56 -0.94
CA LEU A 54 6.25 21.23 -0.99
C LEU A 54 5.17 20.15 -1.14
N ILE A 55 4.02 20.34 -0.48
CA ILE A 55 2.87 19.46 -0.59
C ILE A 55 1.64 20.20 -1.13
N GLY A 56 0.75 19.44 -1.74
CA GLY A 56 -0.62 19.86 -2.00
C GLY A 56 -1.59 19.19 -1.05
N ARG A 57 -2.73 19.84 -0.83
CA ARG A 57 -3.86 19.36 -0.02
C ARG A 57 -5.11 19.30 -0.88
N MET A 58 -5.78 18.15 -0.86
CA MET A 58 -7.06 17.94 -1.53
C MET A 58 -8.14 17.52 -0.54
N MET A 59 -9.30 18.17 -0.64
CA MET A 59 -10.48 17.80 0.11
C MET A 59 -11.21 16.67 -0.60
N ILE A 60 -11.45 15.57 0.12
CA ILE A 60 -12.22 14.43 -0.37
C ILE A 60 -13.62 14.50 0.27
N LEU A 61 -14.64 14.64 -0.58
CA LEU A 61 -16.02 14.56 -0.14
C LEU A 61 -16.37 13.10 0.16
N SER A 62 -16.78 12.84 1.40
CA SER A 62 -17.27 11.53 1.80
C SER A 62 -18.67 11.32 1.23
N PRO A 63 -18.96 10.20 0.52
CA PRO A 63 -20.28 9.96 -0.08
C PRO A 63 -21.42 9.79 0.94
N TYR A 64 -21.12 9.69 2.24
CA TYR A 64 -22.11 9.40 3.30
C TYR A 64 -22.10 10.40 4.47
N GLY A 65 -21.70 11.65 4.25
CA GLY A 65 -21.72 12.69 5.29
C GLY A 65 -20.69 12.51 6.41
N ILE A 66 -19.85 11.46 6.36
CA ILE A 66 -18.78 11.19 7.31
C ILE A 66 -17.61 12.17 7.07
N GLY A 67 -17.78 13.40 7.53
CA GLY A 67 -16.73 14.42 7.61
C GLY A 67 -16.04 14.77 6.28
N LYS A 68 -15.21 15.80 6.32
CA LYS A 68 -14.32 16.12 5.20
C LYS A 68 -13.02 15.35 5.41
N ARG A 69 -12.69 14.39 4.53
CA ARG A 69 -11.37 13.75 4.54
C ARG A 69 -10.38 14.61 3.77
N VAL A 70 -9.11 14.54 4.17
CA VAL A 70 -8.03 15.31 3.56
C VAL A 70 -6.97 14.35 3.07
N MET A 71 -6.59 14.54 1.81
CA MET A 71 -5.47 13.87 1.21
C MET A 71 -4.35 14.88 0.95
N TYR A 72 -3.14 14.51 1.32
CA TYR A 72 -1.92 15.25 1.03
C TYR A 72 -1.12 14.50 -0.01
N TYR A 73 -0.45 15.24 -0.89
CA TYR A 73 0.37 14.66 -1.95
C TYR A 73 1.63 15.50 -2.16
N LEU A 74 2.67 14.88 -2.71
CA LEU A 74 3.93 15.55 -3.00
C LEU A 74 3.84 16.32 -4.32
N THR A 75 4.30 17.57 -4.33
CA THR A 75 4.46 18.34 -5.57
C THR A 75 5.83 18.04 -6.20
N LYS A 76 6.06 18.48 -7.44
CA LYS A 76 7.41 18.42 -8.04
C LYS A 76 8.46 19.14 -7.17
N LYS A 77 8.12 20.28 -6.57
CA LYS A 77 9.03 21.03 -5.69
C LYS A 77 9.35 20.24 -4.41
N GLY A 78 8.35 19.61 -3.81
CA GLY A 78 8.54 18.74 -2.65
C GLY A 78 9.37 17.51 -2.97
N ALA A 79 9.17 16.92 -4.15
CA ALA A 79 9.96 15.78 -4.62
C ALA A 79 11.41 16.16 -4.89
N GLN A 80 11.67 17.32 -5.51
CA GLN A 80 13.03 17.83 -5.68
C GLN A 80 13.69 18.06 -4.32
N PHE A 81 12.97 18.65 -3.36
CA PHE A 81 13.49 18.85 -2.01
C PHE A 81 13.92 17.52 -1.34
N VAL A 82 13.12 16.46 -1.48
CA VAL A 82 13.49 15.12 -0.95
C VAL A 82 14.64 14.52 -1.74
N ALA A 83 14.64 14.64 -3.07
CA ALA A 83 15.71 14.16 -3.93
C ALA A 83 17.07 14.76 -3.54
N ASP A 84 17.11 16.08 -3.34
CA ASP A 84 18.32 16.80 -2.92
C ASP A 84 18.75 16.40 -1.50
N ALA A 85 17.80 16.24 -0.58
CA ALA A 85 18.09 15.86 0.81
C ALA A 85 18.64 14.43 0.94
N ASP A 86 18.17 13.51 0.09
CA ASP A 86 18.48 12.08 0.19
C ASP A 86 19.49 11.61 -0.89
N GLY A 87 19.94 12.52 -1.77
CA GLY A 87 20.83 12.18 -2.88
C GLY A 87 20.21 11.25 -3.93
N LEU A 88 18.90 11.36 -4.13
CA LEU A 88 18.12 10.49 -5.03
C LEU A 88 17.88 11.16 -6.39
N ASN A 89 17.64 10.36 -7.42
CA ASN A 89 17.14 10.88 -8.70
C ASN A 89 15.64 11.21 -8.57
N LEU A 90 15.25 12.42 -8.96
CA LEU A 90 13.86 12.87 -8.97
C LEU A 90 12.92 11.92 -9.74
N ASP A 91 13.41 11.32 -10.83
CA ASP A 91 12.60 10.44 -11.68
C ASP A 91 12.18 9.14 -10.97
N ASN A 92 12.85 8.81 -9.86
CA ASN A 92 12.52 7.66 -9.02
C ASN A 92 11.47 7.98 -7.94
N LEU A 93 11.07 9.25 -7.78
CA LEU A 93 10.17 9.69 -6.73
C LEU A 93 8.75 9.91 -7.24
N ARG A 94 7.76 9.54 -6.42
CA ARG A 94 6.34 9.80 -6.72
C ARG A 94 5.96 11.22 -6.37
N TYR A 95 5.38 11.91 -7.33
CA TYR A 95 4.78 13.23 -7.15
C TYR A 95 3.73 13.51 -8.22
N PHE A 96 2.82 14.43 -7.89
CA PHE A 96 1.79 14.91 -8.79
C PHE A 96 2.22 16.20 -9.49
N ALA A 97 1.81 16.36 -10.74
CA ALA A 97 2.07 17.57 -11.53
C ALA A 97 1.09 18.72 -11.20
N LEU A 98 0.46 18.65 -10.03
CA LEU A 98 -0.47 19.64 -9.52
C LEU A 98 0.28 20.76 -8.78
N LYS A 99 -0.31 21.97 -8.78
CA LYS A 99 0.19 23.08 -7.96
C LYS A 99 0.02 22.74 -6.46
N GLY A 100 1.04 23.04 -5.66
CA GLY A 100 0.99 22.89 -4.21
C GLY A 100 -0.01 23.82 -3.52
N GLY A 101 -0.15 23.67 -2.20
CA GLY A 101 -1.11 24.44 -1.41
C GLY A 101 -2.50 23.81 -1.35
N ILE A 102 -3.54 24.60 -1.07
CA ILE A 102 -4.91 24.12 -0.91
C ILE A 102 -5.59 24.10 -2.29
N VAL A 103 -5.89 22.90 -2.80
CA VAL A 103 -6.62 22.74 -4.05
C VAL A 103 -8.11 22.59 -3.75
N ASN A 104 -8.90 23.55 -4.24
CA ASN A 104 -10.36 23.49 -4.12
C ASN A 104 -10.95 22.44 -5.06
N ALA A 105 -11.87 21.65 -4.51
CA ALA A 105 -12.44 20.48 -5.17
C ALA A 105 -13.14 20.78 -6.51
N ALA A 106 -13.53 22.03 -6.74
CA ALA A 106 -14.20 22.48 -7.96
C ALA A 106 -13.27 22.64 -9.18
N SER A 107 -11.95 22.45 -9.03
CA SER A 107 -11.02 22.38 -10.16
C SER A 107 -11.06 20.97 -10.79
N THR A 108 -11.50 20.92 -12.04
CA THR A 108 -11.99 19.75 -12.79
C THR A 108 -10.92 19.06 -13.66
N GLY A 109 -9.65 19.10 -13.25
CA GLY A 109 -8.60 18.41 -13.99
C GLY A 109 -8.68 16.88 -13.88
N ALA A 110 -8.25 16.19 -14.95
CA ALA A 110 -8.28 14.72 -15.03
C ALA A 110 -7.37 14.05 -13.97
N GLU A 111 -6.31 14.73 -13.53
CA GLU A 111 -5.36 14.24 -12.52
C GLU A 111 -6.00 14.30 -11.11
N GLU A 112 -6.74 15.37 -10.79
CA GLU A 112 -7.52 15.48 -9.55
C GLU A 112 -8.66 14.46 -9.49
N GLY A 113 -9.33 14.22 -10.61
CA GLY A 113 -10.36 13.17 -10.72
C GLY A 113 -9.78 11.78 -10.45
N LEU A 114 -8.61 11.48 -11.03
CA LEU A 114 -7.90 10.22 -10.79
C LEU A 114 -7.58 10.06 -9.31
N ILE A 115 -7.08 11.11 -8.66
CA ILE A 115 -6.72 11.11 -7.24
C ILE A 115 -7.92 10.79 -6.35
N ARG A 116 -9.07 11.45 -6.58
CA ARG A 116 -10.26 11.31 -5.73
C ARG A 116 -11.00 10.01 -5.93
N ALA A 117 -10.97 9.47 -7.15
CA ALA A 117 -11.64 8.22 -7.46
C ALA A 117 -11.16 7.13 -6.49
N ASP A 118 -12.12 6.46 -5.88
CA ASP A 118 -11.87 5.32 -4.99
C ASP A 118 -10.93 5.63 -3.80
N PHE A 119 -10.94 6.89 -3.33
CA PHE A 119 -10.10 7.32 -2.22
C PHE A 119 -10.14 6.39 -1.00
N PRO A 120 -11.30 5.88 -0.55
CA PRO A 120 -11.29 5.03 0.64
C PRO A 120 -10.61 3.66 0.40
N HIS A 121 -10.51 3.18 -0.84
CA HIS A 121 -9.72 1.99 -1.19
C HIS A 121 -8.24 2.27 -1.19
N LYS A 122 -7.86 3.37 -1.84
CA LYS A 122 -6.51 3.90 -1.83
C LYS A 122 -5.99 4.17 -0.42
N GLU A 123 -6.82 4.75 0.44
CA GLU A 123 -6.49 4.99 1.84
C GLU A 123 -6.21 3.68 2.57
N ALA A 124 -7.11 2.69 2.45
CA ALA A 124 -6.92 1.38 3.05
C ALA A 124 -5.69 0.63 2.51
N TYR A 125 -5.39 0.75 1.21
CA TYR A 125 -4.19 0.17 0.61
C TYR A 125 -2.91 0.81 1.18
N VAL A 126 -2.88 2.13 1.35
CA VAL A 126 -1.72 2.80 1.97
C VAL A 126 -1.56 2.39 3.43
N SER A 127 -2.65 2.21 4.18
CA SER A 127 -2.57 1.64 5.52
C SER A 127 -1.96 0.24 5.55
N THR A 128 -2.28 -0.62 4.58
CA THR A 128 -1.62 -1.93 4.43
C THR A 128 -0.12 -1.77 4.24
N LEU A 129 0.30 -0.88 3.33
CA LEU A 129 1.72 -0.67 3.04
C LEU A 129 2.48 -0.20 4.28
N ILE A 130 1.92 0.75 5.04
CA ILE A 130 2.51 1.25 6.28
C ILE A 130 2.59 0.15 7.34
N ALA A 131 1.54 -0.67 7.49
CA ALA A 131 1.57 -1.80 8.41
C ALA A 131 2.66 -2.81 8.03
N PHE A 132 2.86 -3.05 6.74
CA PHE A 132 3.92 -3.93 6.26
C PHE A 132 5.32 -3.34 6.47
N GLU A 133 5.53 -2.06 6.17
CA GLU A 133 6.80 -1.36 6.44
C GLU A 133 7.19 -1.47 7.92
N ARG A 134 6.25 -1.19 8.83
CA ARG A 134 6.48 -1.28 10.28
C ARG A 134 6.79 -2.70 10.76
N TYR A 135 6.21 -3.70 10.11
CA TYR A 135 6.57 -5.08 10.39
C TYR A 135 8.02 -5.35 9.98
N LEU A 136 8.42 -4.94 8.78
CA LEU A 136 9.76 -5.15 8.24
C LEU A 136 10.85 -4.46 9.06
N GLU A 137 10.56 -3.33 9.72
CA GLU A 137 11.48 -2.67 10.68
C GLU A 137 12.03 -3.60 11.76
N ASN A 138 11.35 -4.71 12.04
CA ASN A 138 11.74 -5.70 13.05
C ASN A 138 12.31 -6.99 12.43
N THR A 139 12.69 -6.95 11.15
CA THR A 139 13.17 -8.09 10.35
C THR A 139 14.47 -7.73 9.63
N GLU A 140 15.14 -8.73 9.06
CA GLU A 140 16.31 -8.55 8.19
C GLU A 140 15.92 -8.20 6.74
N TYR A 141 14.84 -7.45 6.52
CA TYR A 141 14.30 -7.16 5.20
C TYR A 141 13.88 -5.72 5.06
N GLN A 142 13.90 -5.23 3.82
CA GLN A 142 13.41 -3.92 3.45
C GLN A 142 12.61 -3.99 2.14
N ILE A 143 11.70 -3.04 1.94
CA ILE A 143 11.03 -2.91 0.66
C ILE A 143 12.02 -2.37 -0.37
N ALA A 144 12.23 -3.13 -1.44
CA ALA A 144 13.06 -2.72 -2.57
C ALA A 144 12.24 -2.00 -3.64
N GLU A 145 11.04 -2.50 -3.90
CA GLU A 145 10.16 -1.97 -4.95
C GLU A 145 8.71 -2.02 -4.52
N TYR A 146 7.96 -0.99 -4.92
CA TYR A 146 6.52 -0.92 -4.78
C TYR A 146 5.92 -0.44 -6.10
N GLN A 147 4.83 -1.07 -6.53
CA GLN A 147 4.02 -0.68 -7.68
C GLN A 147 2.56 -0.57 -7.19
N HIS A 148 1.90 0.55 -7.50
CA HIS A 148 0.54 0.82 -7.05
C HIS A 148 -0.40 0.90 -8.25
N TYR A 149 -1.61 0.34 -8.13
CA TYR A 149 -2.57 0.34 -9.25
C TYR A 149 -3.00 1.75 -9.72
N TYR A 150 -2.88 2.74 -8.83
CA TYR A 150 -3.21 4.14 -9.08
C TYR A 150 -2.02 4.98 -9.54
N ASP A 151 -0.81 4.42 -9.56
CA ASP A 151 0.37 5.09 -10.09
C ASP A 151 0.50 4.79 -11.59
N ARG A 152 0.58 5.84 -12.40
CA ARG A 152 0.75 5.73 -13.86
C ARG A 152 2.20 5.97 -14.31
N LYS A 153 3.05 6.48 -13.43
CA LYS A 153 4.45 6.83 -13.74
C LYS A 153 5.38 5.66 -13.40
N VAL A 154 5.19 5.05 -12.23
CA VAL A 154 6.12 4.05 -11.69
C VAL A 154 5.61 2.63 -11.95
N GLY A 155 5.77 2.19 -13.21
CA GLY A 155 5.46 0.82 -13.63
C GLY A 155 3.97 0.46 -13.58
N SER A 156 3.64 -0.73 -14.06
CA SER A 156 2.26 -1.25 -14.03
C SER A 156 2.19 -2.49 -13.14
N THR A 157 1.20 -2.53 -12.24
CA THR A 157 0.88 -3.75 -11.49
C THR A 157 0.29 -4.85 -12.38
N SER A 158 -0.04 -4.55 -13.65
CA SER A 158 -0.68 -5.52 -14.54
C SER A 158 0.14 -6.79 -14.73
N ILE A 159 -0.57 -7.91 -14.64
CA ILE A 159 -0.11 -9.26 -14.93
C ILE A 159 -0.83 -9.74 -16.19
N GLU A 160 -0.08 -10.32 -17.12
CA GLU A 160 -0.59 -10.85 -18.37
C GLU A 160 -0.65 -12.38 -18.31
N ILE A 161 -1.80 -12.94 -18.64
CA ILE A 161 -2.09 -14.38 -18.69
C ILE A 161 -2.92 -14.65 -19.95
N ASP A 162 -2.48 -15.55 -20.83
CA ASP A 162 -3.13 -15.86 -22.11
C ASP A 162 -3.60 -14.63 -22.93
N GLY A 163 -2.75 -13.59 -23.03
CA GLY A 163 -3.05 -12.34 -23.74
C GLY A 163 -4.11 -11.46 -23.07
N ARG A 164 -4.56 -11.82 -21.85
CA ARG A 164 -5.46 -11.00 -21.02
C ARG A 164 -4.68 -10.41 -19.86
N ARG A 165 -4.93 -9.13 -19.58
CA ARG A 165 -4.33 -8.43 -18.45
C ARG A 165 -5.32 -8.29 -17.32
N PHE A 166 -4.89 -8.59 -16.10
CA PHE A 166 -5.56 -8.15 -14.89
C PHE A 166 -4.60 -7.31 -14.04
N ARG A 167 -5.15 -6.55 -13.10
CA ARG A 167 -4.39 -5.56 -12.33
C ARG A 167 -4.65 -5.73 -10.84
N PRO A 168 -3.66 -6.25 -10.09
CA PRO A 168 -3.68 -6.21 -8.64
C PRO A 168 -3.57 -4.79 -8.08
N ASP A 169 -4.05 -4.60 -6.87
CA ASP A 169 -3.97 -3.31 -6.18
C ASP A 169 -2.53 -2.87 -5.92
N GLY A 170 -1.64 -3.82 -5.60
CA GLY A 170 -0.23 -3.51 -5.46
C GLY A 170 0.69 -4.69 -5.67
N LEU A 171 1.92 -4.40 -6.08
CA LEU A 171 3.03 -5.36 -6.05
C LEU A 171 4.12 -4.78 -5.15
N ILE A 172 4.63 -5.59 -4.23
CA ILE A 172 5.69 -5.20 -3.29
C ILE A 172 6.80 -6.24 -3.38
N VAL A 173 8.03 -5.80 -3.62
CA VAL A 173 9.21 -6.64 -3.58
C VAL A 173 10.02 -6.28 -2.34
N VAL A 174 10.37 -7.29 -1.54
CA VAL A 174 11.22 -7.11 -0.37
C VAL A 174 12.54 -7.83 -0.56
N ASP A 175 13.61 -7.09 -0.32
CA ASP A 175 14.97 -7.59 -0.33
C ASP A 175 15.44 -7.89 1.08
N PRO A 176 16.22 -8.98 1.25
CA PRO A 176 16.90 -9.19 2.50
C PRO A 176 18.08 -8.22 2.65
N LEU A 177 18.32 -7.81 3.89
CA LEU A 177 19.55 -7.11 4.29
C LEU A 177 20.74 -8.07 4.33
N VAL A 178 20.48 -9.37 4.47
CA VAL A 178 21.48 -10.44 4.49
C VAL A 178 21.44 -11.24 3.17
N PRO A 179 22.53 -11.31 2.38
CA PRO A 179 22.54 -11.92 1.05
C PRO A 179 22.14 -13.40 0.98
N SER A 180 22.26 -14.15 2.09
CA SER A 180 21.92 -15.57 2.14
C SER A 180 20.42 -15.86 2.22
N LEU A 181 19.60 -14.83 2.41
CA LEU A 181 18.15 -14.95 2.53
C LEU A 181 17.48 -14.74 1.15
N PRO A 182 16.28 -15.30 0.91
CA PRO A 182 15.59 -15.13 -0.36
C PRO A 182 14.90 -13.76 -0.46
N ARG A 183 14.86 -13.18 -1.66
CA ARG A 183 13.95 -12.07 -2.00
C ARG A 183 12.50 -12.58 -2.05
N TYR A 184 11.53 -11.79 -1.58
CA TYR A 184 10.10 -12.11 -1.72
C TYR A 184 9.36 -11.07 -2.57
N ALA A 185 8.30 -11.52 -3.23
CA ALA A 185 7.31 -10.65 -3.85
C ALA A 185 5.92 -10.89 -3.25
N PHE A 186 5.17 -9.81 -3.03
CA PHE A 186 3.81 -9.83 -2.51
C PHE A 186 2.88 -9.13 -3.48
N ILE A 187 1.82 -9.84 -3.87
CA ILE A 187 0.71 -9.33 -4.67
C ILE A 187 -0.40 -8.96 -3.70
N VAL A 188 -0.67 -7.68 -3.55
CA VAL A 188 -1.68 -7.17 -2.60
C VAL A 188 -3.01 -7.01 -3.32
N GLU A 189 -4.05 -7.53 -2.69
CA GLU A 189 -5.44 -7.30 -3.08
C GLU A 189 -6.26 -6.85 -1.89
N LEU A 190 -6.97 -5.74 -2.05
CA LEU A 190 -7.79 -5.16 -1.02
C LEU A 190 -9.28 -5.34 -1.36
N HIS A 191 -10.02 -5.85 -0.39
CA HIS A 191 -11.44 -6.15 -0.53
C HIS A 191 -12.25 -5.26 0.42
N ARG A 192 -12.90 -4.25 -0.16
CA ARG A 192 -13.73 -3.29 0.57
C ARG A 192 -15.23 -3.52 0.45
N HIS A 193 -15.67 -4.28 -0.55
CA HIS A 193 -17.08 -4.58 -0.72
C HIS A 193 -17.35 -6.03 -0.36
N SER A 194 -18.56 -6.31 0.11
CA SER A 194 -19.02 -7.66 0.45
C SER A 194 -19.42 -8.48 -0.78
N ASP A 195 -19.07 -8.05 -2.00
CA ASP A 195 -19.33 -8.80 -3.24
C ASP A 195 -18.38 -10.00 -3.34
N ARG A 196 -18.76 -11.06 -2.62
CA ARG A 196 -18.05 -12.34 -2.56
C ARG A 196 -17.82 -12.94 -3.94
N LYS A 197 -18.76 -12.79 -4.88
CA LYS A 197 -18.63 -13.36 -6.23
C LYS A 197 -17.49 -12.68 -6.98
N LYS A 198 -17.41 -11.36 -6.91
CA LYS A 198 -16.32 -10.60 -7.53
C LYS A 198 -14.97 -10.92 -6.89
N ILE A 199 -14.92 -11.03 -5.56
CA ILE A 199 -13.70 -11.41 -4.84
C ILE A 199 -13.24 -12.81 -5.25
N LEU A 200 -14.13 -13.81 -5.27
CA LEU A 200 -13.81 -15.17 -5.70
C LEU A 200 -13.27 -15.20 -7.14
N GLN A 201 -13.91 -14.46 -8.07
CA GLN A 201 -13.42 -14.35 -9.44
C GLN A 201 -12.03 -13.72 -9.52
N GLN A 202 -11.75 -12.72 -8.70
CA GLN A 202 -10.43 -12.10 -8.63
C GLN A 202 -9.39 -13.10 -8.14
N LEU A 203 -9.62 -13.76 -6.99
CA LEU A 203 -8.70 -14.74 -6.42
C LEU A 203 -8.46 -15.92 -7.37
N LYS A 204 -9.48 -16.38 -8.11
CA LYS A 204 -9.31 -17.39 -9.17
C LYS A 204 -8.36 -16.94 -10.27
N ARG A 205 -8.39 -15.67 -10.70
CA ARG A 205 -7.42 -15.14 -11.68
C ARG A 205 -5.98 -15.16 -11.17
N HIS A 206 -5.76 -14.97 -9.87
CA HIS A 206 -4.41 -15.14 -9.31
C HIS A 206 -3.98 -16.60 -9.37
N VAL A 207 -4.88 -17.54 -9.09
CA VAL A 207 -4.58 -18.97 -9.26
C VAL A 207 -4.26 -19.30 -10.72
N ASP A 208 -5.00 -18.76 -11.68
CA ASP A 208 -4.69 -18.91 -13.10
C ASP A 208 -3.30 -18.34 -13.43
N ALA A 209 -2.93 -17.20 -12.85
CA ALA A 209 -1.58 -16.63 -13.00
C ALA A 209 -0.47 -17.48 -12.39
N PHE A 210 -0.73 -18.22 -11.30
CA PHE A 210 0.22 -19.22 -10.80
C PHE A 210 0.32 -20.41 -11.76
N LYS A 211 -0.81 -20.95 -12.24
CA LYS A 211 -0.87 -22.07 -13.19
C LYS A 211 -0.08 -21.77 -14.47
N GLN A 212 -0.18 -20.53 -14.95
CA GLN A 212 0.44 -20.08 -16.20
C GLN A 212 1.79 -19.40 -16.02
N LYS A 213 2.37 -19.41 -14.81
CA LYS A 213 3.65 -18.75 -14.50
C LYS A 213 3.67 -17.23 -14.70
N GLY A 214 2.53 -16.56 -14.85
CA GLY A 214 2.46 -15.11 -15.08
C GLY A 214 3.12 -14.28 -13.97
N PHE A 215 3.06 -14.73 -12.70
CA PHE A 215 3.82 -14.07 -11.63
C PHE A 215 5.32 -14.37 -11.69
N ALA A 216 5.71 -15.58 -12.07
CA ALA A 216 7.12 -15.92 -12.24
C ALA A 216 7.74 -15.15 -13.41
N ASP A 217 6.98 -14.87 -14.46
CA ASP A 217 7.42 -14.02 -15.57
C ASP A 217 7.52 -12.55 -15.15
N LYS A 218 6.63 -12.08 -14.27
CA LYS A 218 6.66 -10.72 -13.72
C LYS A 218 7.83 -10.48 -12.77
N PHE A 219 8.10 -11.42 -11.85
CA PHE A 219 9.05 -11.22 -10.75
C PHE A 219 10.41 -11.92 -10.97
N GLY A 220 10.46 -12.89 -11.88
CA GLY A 220 11.59 -13.75 -12.16
C GLY A 220 11.34 -15.19 -11.68
N GLN A 221 11.76 -16.15 -12.50
CA GLN A 221 11.60 -17.57 -12.25
C GLN A 221 12.31 -18.00 -10.95
N GLY A 222 11.66 -18.86 -10.17
CA GLY A 222 12.18 -19.38 -8.90
C GLY A 222 12.12 -18.43 -7.70
N LYS A 223 11.68 -17.17 -7.89
CA LYS A 223 11.53 -16.24 -6.77
C LYS A 223 10.21 -16.48 -6.01
N PRO A 224 10.24 -16.61 -4.67
CA PRO A 224 9.03 -16.74 -3.88
C PRO A 224 8.08 -15.55 -4.07
N HIS A 225 6.82 -15.84 -4.42
CA HIS A 225 5.78 -14.82 -4.59
C HIS A 225 4.45 -15.30 -4.02
N PHE A 226 3.77 -14.40 -3.31
CA PHE A 226 2.58 -14.72 -2.52
C PHE A 226 1.50 -13.66 -2.71
N VAL A 227 0.23 -14.07 -2.64
CA VAL A 227 -0.91 -13.16 -2.65
C VAL A 227 -1.30 -12.82 -1.23
N LEU A 228 -1.39 -11.53 -0.91
CA LEU A 228 -1.93 -11.02 0.34
C LEU A 228 -3.33 -10.45 0.08
N SER A 229 -4.36 -11.21 0.43
CA SER A 229 -5.78 -10.87 0.26
C SER A 229 -6.31 -10.24 1.56
N ILE A 230 -6.59 -8.94 1.51
CA ILE A 230 -6.85 -8.11 2.68
C ILE A 230 -8.28 -7.64 2.66
N TYR A 231 -8.97 -7.79 3.79
CA TYR A 231 -10.36 -7.40 3.94
C TYR A 231 -10.45 -6.17 4.85
N ALA A 232 -11.07 -5.10 4.37
CA ALA A 232 -11.41 -3.96 5.21
C ALA A 232 -12.59 -4.31 6.13
N ALA A 233 -12.63 -3.72 7.33
CA ALA A 233 -13.43 -4.11 8.51
C ALA A 233 -14.87 -4.60 8.26
N GLU A 234 -15.58 -4.01 7.29
CA GLU A 234 -16.96 -4.42 6.95
C GLU A 234 -17.09 -5.85 6.36
N ASN A 235 -15.96 -6.53 6.05
CA ASN A 235 -15.96 -7.76 5.26
C ASN A 235 -15.30 -8.98 5.93
N VAL A 236 -15.06 -8.98 7.25
CA VAL A 236 -14.46 -10.15 7.93
C VAL A 236 -15.33 -11.41 7.79
N ALA A 237 -16.66 -11.26 7.86
CA ALA A 237 -17.58 -12.38 7.61
C ALA A 237 -17.50 -12.87 6.15
N ALA A 238 -17.33 -11.95 5.20
CA ALA A 238 -17.14 -12.29 3.80
C ALA A 238 -15.81 -13.02 3.56
N MET A 239 -14.73 -12.62 4.24
CA MET A 239 -13.43 -13.32 4.19
C MET A 239 -13.58 -14.80 4.53
N LYS A 240 -14.21 -15.11 5.67
CA LYS A 240 -14.42 -16.51 6.11
C LYS A 240 -15.18 -17.31 5.05
N GLN A 241 -16.27 -16.75 4.53
CA GLN A 241 -17.10 -17.42 3.52
C GLN A 241 -16.36 -17.59 2.18
N VAL A 242 -15.54 -16.63 1.77
CA VAL A 242 -14.68 -16.74 0.59
C VAL A 242 -13.67 -17.87 0.77
N ILE A 243 -12.98 -17.92 1.93
CA ILE A 243 -12.05 -19.00 2.26
C ILE A 243 -12.76 -20.37 2.23
N ASP A 244 -13.92 -20.49 2.87
CA ASP A 244 -14.69 -21.74 2.91
C ASP A 244 -15.12 -22.18 1.51
N THR A 245 -15.51 -21.23 0.65
CA THR A 245 -15.86 -21.52 -0.75
C THR A 245 -14.64 -21.97 -1.54
N LEU A 246 -13.47 -21.35 -1.34
CA LEU A 246 -12.23 -21.75 -2.03
C LEU A 246 -11.74 -23.13 -1.58
N LYS A 247 -11.93 -23.49 -0.31
CA LYS A 247 -11.61 -24.84 0.22
C LYS A 247 -12.42 -25.95 -0.43
N GLN A 248 -13.62 -25.65 -0.90
CA GLN A 248 -14.50 -26.62 -1.56
C GLN A 248 -14.12 -26.86 -3.03
N ASP A 249 -13.21 -26.07 -3.60
CA ASP A 249 -12.79 -26.16 -5.00
C ASP A 249 -11.43 -26.89 -5.09
N PRO A 250 -11.41 -28.19 -5.45
CA PRO A 250 -10.19 -29.02 -5.40
C PRO A 250 -9.12 -28.60 -6.42
N GLU A 251 -9.50 -27.87 -7.48
CA GLU A 251 -8.54 -27.39 -8.49
C GLU A 251 -7.88 -26.06 -8.11
N ILE A 252 -8.49 -25.33 -7.16
CA ILE A 252 -8.08 -24.00 -6.73
C ILE A 252 -7.40 -24.05 -5.37
N TRP A 253 -7.93 -24.85 -4.43
CA TRP A 253 -7.44 -24.90 -3.05
C TRP A 253 -5.93 -25.17 -2.92
N PRO A 254 -5.30 -26.11 -3.65
CA PRO A 254 -3.86 -26.36 -3.51
C PRO A 254 -2.99 -25.12 -3.78
N TYR A 255 -3.43 -24.22 -4.66
CA TYR A 255 -2.74 -22.96 -4.92
C TYR A 255 -3.01 -21.93 -3.84
N VAL A 256 -4.27 -21.82 -3.41
CA VAL A 256 -4.68 -20.91 -2.33
C VAL A 256 -3.94 -21.24 -1.04
N GLU A 257 -3.95 -22.52 -0.66
CA GLU A 257 -3.27 -23.02 0.53
C GLU A 257 -1.79 -22.66 0.54
N ARG A 258 -1.10 -22.87 -0.59
CA ARG A 258 0.35 -22.69 -0.69
C ARG A 258 0.79 -21.25 -0.88
N PHE A 259 0.00 -20.41 -1.56
CA PHE A 259 0.47 -19.11 -2.04
C PHE A 259 -0.30 -17.90 -1.51
N PHE A 260 -1.40 -18.10 -0.78
CA PHE A 260 -2.24 -16.99 -0.33
C PHE A 260 -2.17 -16.82 1.18
N MET A 261 -2.18 -15.57 1.59
CA MET A 261 -2.40 -15.14 2.97
C MET A 261 -3.65 -14.26 3.00
N PHE A 262 -4.49 -14.48 4.00
CA PHE A 262 -5.72 -13.71 4.21
C PHE A 262 -5.60 -12.92 5.50
N ALA A 263 -6.02 -11.66 5.49
CA ALA A 263 -5.95 -10.83 6.68
C ALA A 263 -7.05 -9.77 6.74
N GLU A 264 -7.40 -9.36 7.95
CA GLU A 264 -8.17 -8.16 8.20
C GLU A 264 -7.23 -6.95 8.30
N LEU A 265 -7.60 -5.83 7.65
CA LEU A 265 -6.77 -4.63 7.64
C LEU A 265 -6.48 -4.08 9.05
N ASP A 266 -7.49 -4.05 9.93
CA ASP A 266 -7.33 -3.52 11.28
C ASP A 266 -6.44 -4.44 12.13
N ALA A 267 -6.49 -5.76 11.90
CA ALA A 267 -5.58 -6.70 12.52
C ALA A 267 -4.13 -6.51 12.05
N LEU A 268 -3.91 -6.32 10.73
CA LEU A 268 -2.57 -6.07 10.16
C LEU A 268 -1.90 -4.84 10.78
N ARG A 269 -2.66 -3.78 11.04
CA ARG A 269 -2.14 -2.55 11.67
C ARG A 269 -1.61 -2.76 13.09
N ASN A 270 -2.09 -3.78 13.79
CA ASN A 270 -1.71 -4.08 15.16
C ASN A 270 -0.55 -5.08 15.21
N ASN A 271 -0.68 -6.21 14.51
CA ASN A 271 0.39 -7.19 14.33
C ASN A 271 0.25 -7.80 12.94
N PHE A 272 1.18 -7.46 12.05
CA PHE A 272 1.13 -7.88 10.65
C PHE A 272 1.30 -9.39 10.49
N TYR A 273 2.25 -9.97 11.22
CA TYR A 273 2.58 -11.39 11.11
C TYR A 273 1.43 -12.25 11.61
N GLU A 274 0.88 -11.96 12.79
CA GLU A 274 -0.21 -12.74 13.39
C GLU A 274 -1.54 -12.58 12.68
N ALA A 275 -1.81 -11.40 12.14
CA ALA A 275 -3.03 -11.18 11.36
C ALA A 275 -3.08 -11.97 10.05
N CYS A 276 -1.93 -12.39 9.50
CA CYS A 276 -1.87 -13.17 8.27
C CYS A 276 -2.26 -14.64 8.52
N ILE A 277 -3.44 -15.02 8.05
CA ILE A 277 -3.92 -16.40 8.01
C ILE A 277 -3.27 -17.09 6.80
N TYR A 278 -2.48 -18.12 7.05
CA TYR A 278 -1.78 -18.93 6.04
C TYR A 278 -2.08 -20.40 6.27
N PHE A 279 -2.33 -21.16 5.19
CA PHE A 279 -2.74 -22.56 5.28
C PHE A 279 -1.67 -23.56 4.80
N GLY A 280 -0.62 -23.11 4.12
CA GLY A 280 0.39 -23.98 3.51
C GLY A 280 1.48 -24.49 4.45
N GLY A 281 1.30 -24.35 5.78
CA GLY A 281 2.22 -24.88 6.79
C GLY A 281 2.33 -24.02 8.04
N SER A 282 3.16 -24.46 8.98
CA SER A 282 3.37 -23.79 10.27
C SER A 282 4.18 -22.49 10.19
N LYS A 283 4.98 -22.32 9.13
CA LYS A 283 5.77 -21.11 8.89
C LYS A 283 5.13 -20.27 7.81
N LYS A 284 4.71 -19.05 8.15
CA LYS A 284 4.15 -18.08 7.20
C LYS A 284 5.27 -17.65 6.22
N PRO A 285 4.96 -17.44 4.93
CA PRO A 285 5.92 -16.98 3.94
C PRO A 285 6.19 -15.47 4.07
N LEU A 286 6.59 -15.06 5.26
CA LEU A 286 6.91 -13.68 5.62
C LEU A 286 8.32 -13.62 6.24
N PRO A 287 9.06 -12.50 6.06
CA PRO A 287 10.31 -12.22 6.76
C PRO A 287 10.26 -12.52 8.26
N LEU A 288 11.13 -13.38 8.78
CA LEU A 288 11.11 -13.65 10.22
C LEU A 288 11.47 -12.41 11.03
N THR A 289 10.72 -12.18 12.11
CA THR A 289 10.99 -11.11 13.08
C THR A 289 12.12 -11.52 14.02
N ASN A 290 13.00 -10.56 14.31
CA ASN A 290 14.06 -10.72 15.31
C ASN A 290 13.56 -10.47 16.75
N ARG A 291 12.32 -9.99 16.89
CA ARG A 291 11.71 -9.66 18.19
C ARG A 291 11.04 -10.87 18.81
N LYS A 292 11.51 -11.25 19.99
CA LYS A 292 10.89 -12.31 20.82
C LYS A 292 9.50 -11.93 21.36
N ASP A 293 9.17 -10.64 21.36
CA ASP A 293 7.92 -10.05 21.87
C ASP A 293 6.93 -9.65 20.75
N TYR A 294 7.29 -9.91 19.49
CA TYR A 294 6.36 -9.83 18.37
C TYR A 294 5.83 -11.25 18.16
N PRO A 295 4.61 -11.58 18.63
CA PRO A 295 4.08 -12.92 18.49
C PRO A 295 4.00 -13.31 17.01
#